data_AF-A0A955R1B2-F1
#
_entry.id   AF-A0A955R1B2-F1
#
_cell.length_a   1.000
_cell.length_b   1.000
_cell.length_c   1.000
_cell.angle_alpha   90.00
_cell.angle_beta   90.00
_cell.angle_gamma   90.00
#
_symmetry.space_group_name_H-M   'P 1'
#
loop_
_entity.id
_entity.type
_entity.pdbx_description
1 polymer ?
#
loop_
_entity_poly.entity_id
_entity_poly.type
_entity_poly.pdbx_seq_one_letter_code
_entity_poly.pdbx_strand_id
1 'polypeptide(L)'
;GIHGDEPAGVETLLQFLETRQYERYTDRWELTVVPCINPSGWVRNTRENAAGVDLNRKFKTAAPPTEVEWMQSLFELPYDLDLELHEDIDSPGYYLYQKEAPPLIDLGRQITGAVSGIMPINRASEIEEMPAENGVLSRLSDPDEMEWWPMALYAVSQGCPKVYTLETGTDFPMETRTRAHLKAIEVAFDRL
;
A
#
# COMPACT_ATOMS: atom_id res chain seq x y z
N GLY A 1 2.47 7.12 1.27
CA GLY A 1 2.36 8.57 0.98
C GLY A 1 1.00 9.20 1.27
N ILE A 2 0.01 8.44 1.76
CA ILE A 2 -1.21 8.98 2.37
C ILE A 2 -0.99 9.42 3.82
N HIS A 3 -0.03 8.80 4.51
CA HIS A 3 0.62 9.35 5.69
C HIS A 3 1.92 10.04 5.28
N GLY A 4 2.17 11.22 5.83
CA GLY A 4 3.30 12.07 5.44
C GLY A 4 4.62 11.73 6.13
N ASP A 5 4.57 10.97 7.21
CA ASP A 5 5.71 10.39 7.95
C ASP A 5 6.10 8.99 7.47
N GLU A 6 5.48 8.52 6.38
CA GLU A 6 5.79 7.27 5.67
C GLU A 6 6.44 7.57 4.31
N PRO A 7 7.66 8.15 4.28
CA PRO A 7 8.23 8.69 3.06
C PRO A 7 8.67 7.66 2.01
N ALA A 8 9.01 6.43 2.39
CA ALA A 8 9.62 5.46 1.48
C ALA A 8 8.71 5.09 0.31
N GLY A 9 7.39 5.07 0.50
CA GLY A 9 6.45 4.85 -0.59
C GLY A 9 6.53 5.92 -1.68
N VAL A 10 6.69 7.19 -1.29
CA VAL A 10 6.84 8.31 -2.24
C VAL A 10 8.16 8.19 -2.99
N GLU A 11 9.27 7.97 -2.27
CA GLU A 11 10.60 7.78 -2.86
C GLU A 11 10.64 6.59 -3.84
N THR A 12 9.91 5.52 -3.53
CA THR A 12 9.76 4.36 -4.42
C THR A 12 9.10 4.73 -5.72
N LEU A 13 7.97 5.44 -5.68
CA LEU A 13 7.25 5.82 -6.89
C LEU A 13 8.02 6.85 -7.71
N LEU A 14 8.72 7.79 -7.06
CA LEU A 14 9.63 8.71 -7.76
C LEU A 14 10.76 7.94 -8.45
N GLN A 15 11.45 7.04 -7.75
CA GLN A 15 12.51 6.22 -8.33
C GLN A 15 11.97 5.36 -9.49
N PHE A 16 10.79 4.76 -9.35
CA PHE A 16 10.14 3.95 -10.38
C PHE A 16 9.90 4.75 -11.67
N LEU A 17 9.46 6.01 -11.55
CA LEU A 17 9.22 6.92 -12.66
C LEU A 17 10.52 7.47 -13.27
N GLU A 18 11.44 7.99 -12.45
CA GLU A 18 12.69 8.61 -12.88
C GLU A 18 13.62 7.62 -13.60
N THR A 19 13.66 6.38 -13.12
CA THR A 19 14.44 5.29 -13.73
C THR A 19 13.70 4.60 -14.87
N ARG A 20 12.47 5.03 -15.18
CA ARG A 20 11.62 4.49 -16.25
C ARG A 20 11.37 2.98 -16.14
N GLN A 21 11.36 2.46 -14.92
CA GLN A 21 11.10 1.04 -14.67
C GLN A 21 9.68 0.62 -15.07
N TYR A 22 8.75 1.56 -15.25
CA TYR A 22 7.40 1.31 -15.72
C TYR A 22 7.33 0.93 -17.21
N GLU A 23 8.30 1.36 -18.04
CA GLU A 23 8.28 1.13 -19.50
C GLU A 23 8.30 -0.37 -19.84
N ARG A 24 8.86 -1.22 -18.95
CA ARG A 24 8.88 -2.69 -19.14
C ARG A 24 7.50 -3.35 -18.99
N TYR A 25 6.49 -2.61 -18.56
CA TYR A 25 5.16 -3.11 -18.23
C TYR A 25 4.04 -2.49 -19.06
N THR A 26 4.31 -1.45 -19.84
CA THR A 26 3.29 -0.69 -20.59
C THR A 26 2.62 -1.46 -21.72
N ASP A 27 3.15 -2.62 -22.11
CA ASP A 27 2.53 -3.53 -23.08
C ASP A 27 1.44 -4.41 -22.44
N ARG A 28 1.42 -4.52 -21.11
CA ARG A 28 0.50 -5.35 -20.33
C ARG A 28 -0.39 -4.56 -19.38
N TRP A 29 0.10 -3.43 -18.87
CA TRP A 29 -0.52 -2.65 -17.82
C TRP A 29 -0.78 -1.21 -18.28
N GLU A 30 -1.99 -0.72 -17.99
CA GLU A 30 -2.28 0.70 -17.92
C GLU A 30 -2.09 1.15 -16.47
N LEU A 31 -1.25 2.17 -16.24
CA LEU A 31 -0.76 2.52 -14.90
C LEU A 31 -1.26 3.90 -14.48
N THR A 32 -1.99 3.95 -13.36
CA THR A 32 -2.23 5.18 -12.59
C THR A 32 -1.25 5.21 -11.42
N VAL A 33 -0.42 6.26 -11.35
CA VAL A 33 0.60 6.41 -10.28
C VAL A 33 0.31 7.68 -9.49
N VAL A 34 0.13 7.54 -8.18
CA VAL A 34 -0.12 8.66 -7.26
C VAL A 34 0.97 8.69 -6.19
N PRO A 35 2.08 9.44 -6.40
CA PRO A 35 3.22 9.41 -5.48
C PRO A 35 2.90 9.95 -4.09
N CYS A 36 2.15 11.04 -3.98
CA CYS A 36 1.90 11.72 -2.70
C CYS A 36 0.44 12.18 -2.61
N ILE A 37 -0.31 11.57 -1.70
CA ILE A 37 -1.72 11.90 -1.43
C ILE A 37 -1.82 12.96 -0.34
N ASN A 38 -0.91 12.94 0.65
CA ASN A 38 -0.85 13.92 1.74
C ASN A 38 0.37 14.86 1.60
N PRO A 39 0.35 15.84 0.69
CA PRO A 39 1.48 16.75 0.49
C PRO A 39 1.78 17.62 1.72
N SER A 40 0.75 17.96 2.50
CA SER A 40 0.92 18.78 3.69
C SER A 40 1.58 18.02 4.84
N GLY A 41 1.19 16.76 5.05
CA GLY A 41 1.84 15.86 6.00
C GLY A 41 3.25 15.52 5.57
N TRP A 42 3.49 15.30 4.27
CA TRP A 42 4.82 15.06 3.71
C TRP A 42 5.80 16.19 4.06
N VAL A 43 5.44 17.45 3.78
CA VAL A 43 6.29 18.62 4.09
C VAL A 43 6.57 18.74 5.60
N ARG A 44 5.64 18.28 6.45
CA ARG A 44 5.72 18.38 7.91
C ARG A 44 6.27 17.13 8.58
N ASN A 45 6.49 16.06 7.83
CA ASN A 45 6.78 14.72 8.35
C ASN A 45 5.77 14.31 9.44
N THR A 46 4.48 14.38 9.11
CA THR A 46 3.37 13.99 9.99
C THR A 46 2.44 12.99 9.31
N ARG A 47 1.93 12.04 10.09
CA ARG A 47 0.89 11.10 9.66
C ARG A 47 -0.32 11.81 9.07
N GLU A 48 -0.82 12.79 9.79
CA GLU A 48 -2.01 13.55 9.42
C GLU A 48 -1.73 14.64 8.38
N ASN A 49 -2.78 15.13 7.73
CA ASN A 49 -2.71 16.34 6.91
C ASN A 49 -2.61 17.62 7.78
N ALA A 50 -2.51 18.79 7.16
CA ALA A 50 -2.40 20.08 7.86
C ALA A 50 -3.56 20.40 8.82
N ALA A 51 -4.72 19.73 8.65
CA ALA A 51 -5.88 19.85 9.53
C ALA A 51 -5.88 18.84 10.69
N GLY A 52 -4.83 18.01 10.83
CA GLY A 52 -4.76 16.96 11.86
C GLY A 52 -5.66 15.77 11.56
N VAL A 53 -5.98 15.52 10.28
CA VAL A 53 -6.79 14.37 9.86
C VAL A 53 -5.91 13.25 9.32
N ASP A 54 -6.06 12.05 9.90
CA ASP A 54 -5.59 10.79 9.30
C ASP A 54 -6.49 10.48 8.09
N LEU A 55 -5.95 10.72 6.89
CA LEU A 55 -6.67 10.56 5.62
C LEU A 55 -7.05 9.09 5.36
N ASN A 56 -6.22 8.14 5.78
CA ASN A 56 -6.46 6.70 5.59
C ASN A 56 -7.50 6.13 6.55
N ARG A 57 -8.30 6.99 7.19
CA ARG A 57 -9.48 6.63 7.98
C ARG A 57 -10.75 7.31 7.48
N LYS A 58 -10.71 7.99 6.34
CA LYS A 58 -11.81 8.85 5.87
C LYS A 58 -12.53 8.35 4.62
N PHE A 59 -12.21 7.17 4.10
CA PHE A 59 -12.82 6.70 2.85
C PHE A 59 -14.29 6.24 2.97
N LYS A 60 -14.84 6.10 4.19
CA LYS A 60 -16.26 5.79 4.44
C LYS A 60 -17.12 7.05 4.64
N THR A 61 -16.50 8.22 4.85
CA THR A 61 -17.23 9.41 5.32
C THR A 61 -17.98 10.11 4.19
N ALA A 62 -19.15 10.70 4.52
CA ALA A 62 -19.99 11.41 3.54
C ALA A 62 -19.41 12.76 3.08
N ALA A 63 -18.52 13.35 3.87
CA ALA A 63 -17.84 14.63 3.56
C ALA A 63 -16.33 14.48 3.82
N PRO A 64 -15.61 13.76 2.95
CA PRO A 64 -14.18 13.51 3.14
C PRO A 64 -13.34 14.77 2.95
N PRO A 65 -12.10 14.81 3.49
CA PRO A 65 -11.10 15.80 3.06
C PRO A 65 -10.90 15.75 1.54
N THR A 66 -10.53 16.89 0.93
CA THR A 66 -10.37 17.02 -0.52
C THR A 66 -9.38 16.02 -1.11
N GLU A 67 -8.31 15.66 -0.38
CA GLU A 67 -7.35 14.64 -0.80
C GLU A 67 -8.01 13.27 -0.96
N VAL A 68 -8.92 12.92 -0.04
CA VAL A 68 -9.66 11.66 -0.06
C VAL A 68 -10.75 11.70 -1.12
N GLU A 69 -11.49 12.80 -1.26
CA GLU A 69 -12.48 12.97 -2.34
C GLU A 69 -11.84 12.80 -3.73
N TRP A 70 -10.67 13.41 -3.94
CA TRP A 70 -9.94 13.26 -5.18
C TRP A 70 -9.48 11.81 -5.41
N MET A 71 -8.93 11.15 -4.39
CA MET A 71 -8.58 9.73 -4.50
C MET A 71 -9.79 8.84 -4.78
N GLN A 72 -10.94 9.10 -4.16
CA GLN A 72 -12.18 8.38 -4.41
C GLN A 72 -12.60 8.49 -5.89
N SER A 73 -12.47 9.68 -6.49
CA SER A 73 -12.80 9.89 -7.91
C SER A 73 -11.93 9.06 -8.87
N LEU A 74 -10.70 8.70 -8.48
CA LEU A 74 -9.85 7.85 -9.32
C LEU A 74 -10.36 6.41 -9.38
N PHE A 75 -11.02 5.93 -8.32
CA PHE A 75 -11.62 4.59 -8.27
C PHE A 75 -12.99 4.49 -8.96
N GLU A 76 -13.46 5.57 -9.60
CA GLU A 76 -14.56 5.47 -10.58
C GLU A 76 -14.14 4.68 -11.83
N LEU A 77 -12.82 4.54 -12.06
CA LEU A 77 -12.25 3.65 -13.06
C LEU A 77 -12.07 2.24 -12.49
N PRO A 78 -12.23 1.18 -13.31
CA PRO A 78 -11.93 -0.18 -12.88
C PRO A 78 -10.42 -0.41 -12.79
N TYR A 79 -9.98 -1.07 -11.71
CA TYR A 79 -8.58 -1.51 -11.54
C TYR A 79 -8.51 -3.01 -11.28
N ASP A 80 -7.57 -3.70 -11.93
CA ASP A 80 -7.30 -5.12 -11.70
C ASP A 80 -6.38 -5.38 -10.50
N LEU A 81 -5.65 -4.35 -10.07
CA LEU A 81 -4.66 -4.37 -8.99
C LEU A 81 -4.54 -2.98 -8.36
N ASP A 82 -4.53 -2.93 -7.03
CA ASP A 82 -4.20 -1.76 -6.22
C ASP A 82 -3.04 -2.10 -5.27
N LEU A 83 -1.99 -1.28 -5.31
CA LEU A 83 -0.79 -1.41 -4.48
C LEU A 83 -0.59 -0.12 -3.68
N GLU A 84 -0.77 -0.20 -2.36
CA GLU A 84 -0.61 0.92 -1.45
C GLU A 84 0.71 0.79 -0.71
N LEU A 85 1.61 1.76 -0.90
CA LEU A 85 2.95 1.73 -0.31
C LEU A 85 2.98 2.55 0.98
N HIS A 86 3.10 1.84 2.08
CA HIS A 86 3.08 2.32 3.46
C HIS A 86 4.35 1.91 4.22
N GLU A 87 4.45 2.40 5.44
CA GLU A 87 5.49 2.04 6.40
C GLU A 87 4.93 1.89 7.79
N ASP A 88 5.57 1.03 8.59
CA ASP A 88 5.23 0.81 9.98
C ASP A 88 6.45 1.08 10.87
N ILE A 89 6.27 1.98 11.83
CA ILE A 89 7.30 2.39 12.78
C ILE A 89 7.59 1.33 13.84
N ASP A 90 6.60 0.50 14.16
CA ASP A 90 6.69 -0.50 15.21
C ASP A 90 7.09 -1.88 14.67
N SER A 91 7.08 -2.07 13.34
CA SER A 91 7.41 -3.35 12.72
C SER A 91 8.93 -3.59 12.60
N PRO A 92 9.44 -4.76 13.03
CA PRO A 92 10.84 -5.15 12.86
C PRO A 92 11.23 -5.55 11.42
N GLY A 93 10.29 -5.50 10.47
CA GLY A 93 10.52 -5.93 9.09
C GLY A 93 9.33 -5.71 8.17
N TYR A 94 9.45 -6.17 6.93
CA TYR A 94 8.43 -6.02 5.91
C TYR A 94 7.24 -6.96 6.18
N TYR A 95 6.02 -6.47 5.96
CA TYR A 95 4.82 -7.29 5.86
C TYR A 95 3.82 -6.65 4.89
N LEU A 96 2.68 -7.30 4.68
CA LEU A 96 1.61 -6.74 3.87
C LEU A 96 0.23 -7.23 4.31
N TYR A 97 -0.77 -6.42 4.04
CA TYR A 97 -2.17 -6.81 4.05
C TYR A 97 -2.56 -7.28 2.65
N GLN A 98 -3.21 -8.43 2.56
CA GLN A 98 -3.74 -8.97 1.31
C GLN A 98 -5.26 -8.99 1.37
N LYS A 99 -5.90 -8.27 0.44
CA LYS A 99 -7.35 -8.27 0.21
C LYS A 99 -7.59 -8.74 -1.22
N GLU A 100 -7.82 -10.04 -1.36
CA GLU A 100 -7.98 -10.71 -2.64
C GLU A 100 -9.18 -11.65 -2.58
N ALA A 101 -10.05 -11.59 -3.58
CA ALA A 101 -11.17 -12.52 -3.71
C ALA A 101 -10.69 -13.87 -4.28
N PRO A 102 -11.24 -15.03 -3.83
CA PRO A 102 -10.88 -16.33 -4.41
C PRO A 102 -11.15 -16.42 -5.92
N PRO A 103 -10.36 -17.22 -6.67
CA PRO A 103 -9.23 -18.04 -6.21
C PRO A 103 -7.97 -17.21 -5.95
N LEU A 104 -7.35 -17.44 -4.79
CA LEU A 104 -6.11 -16.75 -4.39
C LEU A 104 -4.94 -17.24 -5.24
N ILE A 105 -4.15 -16.32 -5.80
CA ILE A 105 -2.92 -16.68 -6.53
C ILE A 105 -1.66 -16.69 -5.66
N ASP A 106 -1.83 -16.56 -4.34
CA ASP A 106 -0.75 -16.53 -3.35
C ASP A 106 0.27 -15.40 -3.55
N LEU A 107 -0.15 -14.28 -4.14
CA LEU A 107 0.76 -13.19 -4.50
C LEU A 107 1.46 -12.59 -3.27
N GLY A 108 0.76 -12.44 -2.13
CA GLY A 108 1.34 -11.91 -0.90
C GLY A 108 2.57 -12.70 -0.44
N ARG A 109 2.50 -14.04 -0.44
CA ARG A 109 3.64 -14.90 -0.07
C ARG A 109 4.76 -14.84 -1.11
N GLN A 110 4.44 -14.67 -2.39
CA GLN A 110 5.44 -14.47 -3.44
C GLN A 110 6.19 -13.13 -3.25
N ILE A 111 5.47 -12.06 -2.90
CA ILE A 111 6.04 -10.75 -2.58
C ILE A 111 6.97 -10.86 -1.36
N THR A 112 6.48 -11.36 -0.22
CA THR A 112 7.31 -11.44 1.00
C THR A 112 8.50 -12.38 0.80
N GLY A 113 8.34 -13.47 0.05
CA GLY A 113 9.43 -14.37 -0.33
C GLY A 113 10.54 -13.64 -1.11
N ALA A 114 10.19 -12.83 -2.11
CA ALA A 114 11.15 -12.07 -2.89
C ALA A 114 11.80 -10.90 -2.11
N VAL A 115 11.01 -10.19 -1.30
CA VAL A 115 11.47 -9.07 -0.47
C VAL A 115 12.43 -9.54 0.63
N SER A 116 12.32 -10.78 1.09
CA SER A 116 13.20 -11.35 2.14
C SER A 116 14.71 -11.30 1.81
N GLY A 117 15.07 -11.18 0.53
CA GLY A 117 16.46 -10.99 0.08
C GLY A 117 16.97 -9.54 0.20
N ILE A 118 16.11 -8.59 0.57
CA ILE A 118 16.39 -7.15 0.65
C ILE A 118 16.17 -6.63 2.07
N MET A 119 15.04 -6.99 2.68
CA MET A 119 14.64 -6.58 4.02
C MET A 119 14.14 -7.81 4.80
N PRO A 120 14.42 -7.93 6.11
CA PRO A 120 13.78 -8.95 6.96
C PRO A 120 12.26 -8.89 6.86
N ILE A 121 11.61 -10.05 6.87
CA ILE A 121 10.14 -10.14 6.93
C ILE A 121 9.71 -10.17 8.39
N ASN A 122 8.67 -9.43 8.75
CA ASN A 122 8.02 -9.58 10.05
C ASN A 122 7.33 -10.97 10.09
N ARG A 123 7.89 -11.88 10.87
CA ARG A 123 7.44 -13.27 11.00
C ARG A 123 6.64 -13.53 12.26
N ALA A 124 6.19 -12.49 12.96
CA ALA A 124 5.28 -12.66 14.07
C ALA A 124 4.02 -13.41 13.59
N SER A 125 3.50 -14.30 14.44
CA SER A 125 2.23 -15.00 14.17
C SER A 125 1.02 -14.07 14.23
N GLU A 126 1.22 -12.89 14.82
CA GLU A 126 0.24 -11.81 14.94
C GLU A 126 0.94 -10.48 14.66
N ILE A 127 0.38 -9.66 13.79
CA ILE A 127 0.84 -8.31 13.41
C ILE A 127 -0.39 -7.41 13.40
N GLU A 128 -0.33 -6.24 14.04
CA GLU A 128 -1.48 -5.32 14.16
C GLU A 128 -2.74 -6.03 14.67
N GLU A 129 -2.59 -6.85 15.71
CA GLU A 129 -3.65 -7.67 16.33
C GLU A 129 -4.33 -8.66 15.38
N MET A 130 -3.72 -8.95 14.22
CA MET A 130 -4.25 -9.87 13.23
C MET A 130 -3.33 -11.06 12.99
N PRO A 131 -3.89 -12.27 12.79
CA PRO A 131 -3.11 -13.42 12.40
C PRO A 131 -2.33 -13.16 11.11
N ALA A 132 -1.04 -13.47 11.14
CA ALA A 132 -0.14 -13.30 10.03
C ALA A 132 0.61 -14.62 9.75
N GLU A 133 0.86 -14.88 8.47
CA GLU A 133 1.68 -16.01 8.04
C GLU A 133 2.80 -15.50 7.14
N ASN A 134 4.05 -15.59 7.61
CA ASN A 134 5.24 -15.14 6.88
C ASN A 134 5.11 -13.69 6.32
N GLY A 135 4.63 -12.78 7.17
CA GLY A 135 4.45 -11.36 6.82
C GLY A 135 3.24 -11.07 5.95
N VAL A 136 2.31 -12.01 5.80
CA VAL A 136 1.08 -11.82 5.03
C VAL A 136 -0.12 -11.87 5.98
N LEU A 137 -0.89 -10.77 6.00
CA LEU A 137 -2.13 -10.64 6.75
C LEU A 137 -3.30 -10.77 5.75
N SER A 138 -3.90 -11.95 5.70
CA SER A 138 -4.99 -12.27 4.77
C SER A 138 -6.34 -12.19 5.48
N ARG A 139 -6.88 -10.98 5.64
CA ARG A 139 -8.24 -10.78 6.11
C ARG A 139 -8.95 -9.74 5.24
N LEU A 140 -10.00 -10.17 4.56
CA LEU A 140 -11.05 -9.25 4.12
C LEU A 140 -11.85 -8.90 5.38
N SER A 141 -11.56 -7.75 5.98
CA SER A 141 -12.47 -7.18 6.97
C SER A 141 -13.82 -6.95 6.29
N ASP A 142 -14.92 -7.34 6.94
CA ASP A 142 -16.24 -6.97 6.44
C ASP A 142 -16.34 -5.43 6.45
N PRO A 143 -16.49 -4.78 5.29
CA PRO A 143 -16.58 -3.32 5.23
C PRO A 143 -17.77 -2.77 6.04
N ASP A 144 -18.81 -3.56 6.24
CA ASP A 144 -19.97 -3.17 7.03
C ASP A 144 -19.67 -3.13 8.54
N GLU A 145 -18.70 -3.91 9.00
CA GLU A 145 -18.29 -3.98 10.42
C GLU A 145 -17.31 -2.85 10.83
N MET A 146 -16.66 -2.18 9.89
CA MET A 146 -15.68 -1.13 10.20
C MET A 146 -16.31 0.27 10.28
N GLU A 147 -16.07 0.98 11.40
CA GLU A 147 -16.53 2.35 11.61
C GLU A 147 -15.93 3.35 10.60
N TRP A 148 -14.70 3.09 10.17
CA TRP A 148 -13.95 3.89 9.20
C TRP A 148 -13.31 2.96 8.17
N TRP A 149 -13.09 3.47 6.95
CA TRP A 149 -12.41 2.71 5.90
C TRP A 149 -11.04 3.32 5.58
N PRO A 150 -9.98 2.48 5.49
CA PRO A 150 -8.79 2.83 4.74
C PRO A 150 -9.07 2.79 3.24
N MET A 151 -8.15 3.36 2.47
CA MET A 151 -8.18 3.38 1.02
C MET A 151 -8.34 1.97 0.46
N ALA A 152 -7.64 0.97 1.01
CA ALA A 152 -7.73 -0.40 0.56
C ALA A 152 -9.14 -0.99 0.61
N LEU A 153 -9.93 -0.68 1.65
CA LEU A 153 -11.32 -1.16 1.72
C LEU A 153 -12.22 -0.42 0.73
N TYR A 154 -11.93 0.86 0.48
CA TYR A 154 -12.62 1.60 -0.55
C TYR A 154 -12.35 1.01 -1.94
N ALA A 155 -11.10 0.70 -2.27
CA ALA A 155 -10.73 0.04 -3.52
C ALA A 155 -11.46 -1.30 -3.71
N VAL A 156 -11.52 -2.14 -2.67
CA VAL A 156 -12.32 -3.38 -2.67
C VAL A 156 -13.81 -3.08 -2.88
N SER A 157 -14.36 -2.06 -2.22
CA SER A 157 -15.77 -1.66 -2.37
C SER A 157 -16.12 -1.17 -3.79
N GLN A 158 -15.14 -0.61 -4.51
CA GLN A 158 -15.27 -0.21 -5.92
C GLN A 158 -15.01 -1.36 -6.90
N GLY A 159 -14.79 -2.58 -6.39
CA GLY A 159 -14.66 -3.79 -7.20
C GLY A 159 -13.24 -4.14 -7.62
N CYS A 160 -12.20 -3.51 -7.06
CA CYS A 160 -10.82 -3.92 -7.31
C CYS A 160 -10.59 -5.32 -6.72
N PRO A 161 -10.22 -6.33 -7.54
CA PRO A 161 -10.19 -7.72 -7.10
C PRO A 161 -8.94 -8.07 -6.28
N LYS A 162 -7.89 -7.25 -6.35
CA LYS A 162 -6.58 -7.50 -5.76
C LYS A 162 -6.02 -6.21 -5.17
N VAL A 163 -6.06 -6.10 -3.84
CA VAL A 163 -5.60 -4.92 -3.12
C VAL A 163 -4.55 -5.33 -2.09
N TYR A 164 -3.37 -4.73 -2.16
CA TYR A 164 -2.27 -5.00 -1.25
C TYR A 164 -1.77 -3.71 -0.62
N THR A 165 -1.84 -3.66 0.72
CA THR A 165 -1.20 -2.59 1.51
C THR A 165 0.14 -3.13 1.98
N LEU A 166 1.23 -2.50 1.54
CA LEU A 166 2.61 -2.95 1.71
C LEU A 166 3.30 -2.12 2.80
N GLU A 167 4.00 -2.76 3.72
CA GLU A 167 4.52 -2.10 4.92
C GLU A 167 6.03 -2.37 5.09
N THR A 168 6.86 -1.34 4.91
CA THR A 168 8.29 -1.41 5.28
C THR A 168 8.49 -1.02 6.74
N GLY A 169 9.42 -1.68 7.45
CA GLY A 169 9.87 -1.21 8.77
C GLY A 169 10.71 0.06 8.65
N THR A 170 10.40 1.12 9.41
CA THR A 170 11.07 2.43 9.26
C THR A 170 12.51 2.47 9.78
N ASP A 171 12.89 1.51 10.64
CA ASP A 171 14.25 1.40 11.22
C ASP A 171 15.33 1.06 10.18
N PHE A 172 14.94 0.70 8.96
CA PHE A 172 15.86 0.37 7.87
C PHE A 172 16.22 1.62 7.04
N PRO A 173 17.43 1.66 6.44
CA PRO A 173 17.82 2.75 5.55
C PRO A 173 16.81 2.98 4.43
N MET A 174 16.62 4.24 4.03
CA MET A 174 15.67 4.61 2.96
C MET A 174 15.87 3.75 1.70
N GLU A 175 17.11 3.60 1.25
CA GLU A 175 17.43 2.76 0.07
C GLU A 175 16.92 1.32 0.21
N THR A 176 17.04 0.72 1.40
CA THR A 176 16.53 -0.63 1.68
C THR A 176 15.01 -0.68 1.58
N ARG A 177 14.32 0.29 2.18
CA ARG A 177 12.85 0.41 2.16
C ARG A 177 12.33 0.60 0.73
N THR A 178 12.94 1.52 -0.01
CA THR A 178 12.62 1.79 -1.42
C THR A 178 12.86 0.58 -2.31
N ARG A 179 13.98 -0.14 -2.13
CA ARG A 179 14.27 -1.36 -2.89
C ARG A 179 13.30 -2.49 -2.56
N ALA A 180 12.83 -2.59 -1.33
CA ALA A 180 11.83 -3.58 -0.92
C ALA A 180 10.49 -3.33 -1.62
N HIS A 181 9.99 -2.08 -1.59
CA HIS A 181 8.76 -1.69 -2.31
C HIS A 181 8.89 -1.88 -3.83
N LEU A 182 10.01 -1.47 -4.45
CA LEU A 182 10.25 -1.72 -5.88
C LEU A 182 10.22 -3.21 -6.22
N LYS A 183 10.78 -4.05 -5.34
CA LYS A 183 10.75 -5.50 -5.55
C LYS A 183 9.34 -6.06 -5.42
N ALA A 184 8.52 -5.54 -4.51
CA ALA A 184 7.12 -5.91 -4.39
C ALA A 184 6.32 -5.53 -5.65
N ILE A 185 6.49 -4.32 -6.18
CA ILE A 185 5.87 -3.87 -7.44
C ILE A 185 6.26 -4.80 -8.61
N GLU A 186 7.55 -5.11 -8.75
CA GLU A 186 8.04 -6.02 -9.80
C GLU A 186 7.37 -7.39 -9.72
N VAL A 187 7.31 -7.98 -8.53
CA VAL A 187 6.68 -9.30 -8.35
C VAL A 187 5.19 -9.24 -8.66
N ALA A 188 4.49 -8.18 -8.24
CA ALA A 188 3.07 -8.01 -8.53
C ALA A 188 2.80 -7.96 -10.05
N PHE A 189 3.54 -7.14 -10.79
CA PHE A 189 3.35 -7.01 -12.24
C PHE A 189 3.81 -8.23 -13.04
N ASP A 190 4.83 -8.95 -12.58
CA ASP A 190 5.34 -10.13 -13.28
C ASP A 190 4.40 -11.34 -13.15
N ARG A 191 3.66 -11.44 -12.02
CA ARG A 191 2.85 -12.62 -11.66
C ARG A 191 1.38 -12.53 -12.05
N LEU A 192 0.89 -11.34 -12.36
CA LEU A 192 -0.48 -11.05 -12.77
C LEU A 192 -0.57 -10.81 -14.28
#